data_AF-A0AB36J3V9-F1
#
_entry.id   AF-A0AB36J3V9-F1
#
_cell.length_a   1.000
_cell.length_b   1.000
_cell.length_c   1.000
_cell.angle_alpha   90.00
_cell.angle_beta   90.00
_cell.angle_gamma   90.00
#
_symmetry.space_group_name_H-M   'P 1'
#
loop_
_entity.id
_entity.type
_entity.pdbx_description
1 polymer ?
#
loop_
_entity_poly.entity_id
_entity_poly.type
_entity_poly.pdbx_seq_one_letter_code
_entity_poly.pdbx_strand_id
1 'polypeptide(L)' 'MGMATSFDPNGKPVEISIVPRNPSCPAVISLRTEGYSVQLHLPDEIIAELAYMVNTHIDNIKYPQLVPQAEKEEIA' A
#
# COMPACT_ATOMS: atom_id res chain seq x y z
N MET A 1 7.00 -4.03 -14.28
CA MET A 1 5.72 -3.56 -13.71
C MET A 1 5.41 -4.43 -12.51
N GLY A 2 5.41 -3.87 -11.29
CA GLY A 2 5.05 -4.59 -10.07
C GLY A 2 3.54 -4.52 -9.88
N MET A 3 2.88 -5.67 -9.77
CA MET A 3 1.46 -5.74 -9.43
C MET A 3 1.37 -5.88 -7.90
N ALA A 4 0.85 -4.86 -7.22
CA ALA A 4 0.57 -4.94 -5.79
C ALA A 4 -0.86 -5.46 -5.62
N THR A 5 -0.99 -6.70 -5.16
CA THR A 5 -2.28 -7.30 -4.78
C THR A 5 -2.41 -7.23 -3.27
N SER A 6 -3.46 -6.58 -2.79
CA SER A 6 -3.80 -6.55 -1.37
C SER A 6 -4.79 -7.68 -1.09
N PHE A 7 -4.57 -8.41 0.00
CA PHE A 7 -5.44 -9.49 0.44
C PHE A 7 -5.86 -9.26 1.89
N ASP A 8 -7.07 -9.68 2.24
CA ASP A 8 -7.51 -9.75 3.63
C ASP A 8 -6.78 -10.89 4.36
N PRO A 9 -6.91 -11.01 5.70
CA PRO A 9 -6.28 -12.11 6.45
C PRO A 9 -6.70 -13.52 6.02
N ASN A 10 -7.79 -13.66 5.26
CA ASN A 10 -8.28 -14.93 4.72
C ASN A 10 -7.79 -15.19 3.28
N GLY A 11 -6.93 -14.33 2.73
CA GLY A 11 -6.40 -14.45 1.38
C GLY A 11 -7.35 -14.00 0.27
N LYS A 12 -8.43 -13.27 0.60
CA LYS A 12 -9.36 -12.73 -0.40
C LYS A 12 -8.89 -11.37 -0.91
N PRO A 13 -9.05 -11.06 -2.20
CA PRO A 13 -8.58 -9.79 -2.76
C PRO A 13 -9.31 -8.61 -2.12
N VAL A 14 -8.54 -7.57 -1.78
CA VAL A 14 -9.05 -6.30 -1.29
C VAL A 14 -8.90 -5.27 -2.39
N GLU A 15 -10.02 -4.71 -2.82
CA GLU A 15 -10.06 -3.57 -3.73
C GLU A 15 -9.95 -2.27 -2.93
N ILE A 16 -9.02 -1.41 -3.36
CA ILE A 16 -8.84 -0.08 -2.79
C ILE A 16 -9.15 0.93 -3.89
N SER A 17 -10.06 1.88 -3.62
CA SER A 17 -10.36 2.99 -4.53
C SER A 17 -10.38 4.31 -3.79
N ILE A 18 -9.92 5.36 -4.47
CA ILE A 18 -9.89 6.73 -3.95
C ILE A 18 -10.77 7.58 -4.86
N VAL A 19 -11.80 8.18 -4.29
CA VAL A 19 -12.61 9.21 -4.95
C VAL A 19 -12.08 10.56 -4.50
N PRO A 20 -11.57 11.40 -5.41
CA PRO A 20 -11.08 12.72 -5.04
C PRO A 20 -12.21 13.61 -4.55
N ARG A 21 -11.86 14.61 -3.73
CA ARG A 21 -12.85 15.57 -3.20
C ARG A 21 -13.60 16.27 -4.33
N ASN A 22 -14.83 16.65 -4.06
CA ASN A 22 -15.59 17.58 -4.90
C ASN A 22 -16.19 18.69 -4.01
N PRO A 23 -16.77 19.76 -4.57
CA PRO A 23 -17.30 20.88 -3.77
C PRO A 23 -18.39 20.49 -2.75
N SER A 24 -18.99 19.30 -2.88
CA SER A 24 -20.09 18.84 -2.04
C SER A 24 -19.71 17.66 -1.12
N CYS A 25 -18.56 17.02 -1.35
CA CYS A 25 -18.11 15.85 -0.60
C CYS A 25 -16.58 15.84 -0.41
N PRO A 26 -16.09 15.46 0.78
CA PRO A 26 -14.67 15.22 1.00
C PRO A 26 -14.20 14.00 0.19
N ALA A 27 -12.87 13.84 0.08
CA ALA A 27 -12.31 12.66 -0.56
C ALA A 27 -12.67 11.38 0.22
N VAL A 28 -12.91 10.31 -0.52
CA VAL A 28 -13.37 9.03 0.03
C VAL A 28 -12.38 7.94 -0.33
N ILE A 29 -11.87 7.26 0.70
CA ILE A 29 -11.07 6.04 0.54
C ILE A 29 -12.01 4.86 0.80
N SER A 30 -12.19 4.01 -0.20
CA SER A 30 -13.01 2.81 -0.10
C SER A 30 -12.13 1.56 -0.08
N LEU A 31 -12.33 0.71 0.91
CA LEU A 31 -11.77 -0.64 0.98
C LEU A 31 -12.93 -1.63 0.84
N ARG A 32 -12.82 -2.54 -0.13
CA ARG A 32 -13.84 -3.56 -0.38
C ARG A 32 -13.19 -4.94 -0.38
N THR A 33 -13.76 -5.86 0.39
CA THR A 33 -13.49 -7.30 0.33
C THR A 33 -14.81 -8.04 0.12
N GLU A 34 -14.75 -9.36 -0.06
CA GLU A 34 -15.92 -10.18 -0.31
C GLU A 34 -16.93 -10.08 0.85
N GLY A 35 -18.04 -9.37 0.61
CA GLY A 35 -19.12 -9.18 1.57
C GLY A 35 -18.97 -7.99 2.54
N TYR A 36 -17.85 -7.27 2.52
CA TYR A 36 -17.63 -6.13 3.42
C TYR A 36 -17.03 -4.93 2.68
N SER A 37 -17.51 -3.74 3.01
CA SER A 37 -16.94 -2.49 2.52
C SER A 37 -16.84 -1.46 3.63
N VAL A 38 -15.69 -0.81 3.74
CA VAL A 38 -15.46 0.34 4.62
C VAL A 38 -15.17 1.55 3.75
N GLN A 39 -15.84 2.66 4.03
CA GLN A 39 -15.59 3.95 3.39
C GLN A 39 -15.11 4.93 4.45
N LEU A 40 -13.95 5.54 4.21
CA LEU A 40 -13.39 6.56 5.05
C LEU A 40 -13.60 7.90 4.35
N HIS A 41 -14.46 8.74 4.94
CA HIS A 41 -14.66 10.12 4.52
C HIS A 41 -13.67 10.98 5.29
N LEU A 42 -12.56 11.34 4.65
CA LEU A 42 -11.47 12.03 5.29
C LEU A 42 -11.31 13.42 4.68
N PRO A 43 -11.11 14.47 5.51
CA PRO A 43 -10.71 15.77 5.00
C PRO A 43 -9.29 15.70 4.45
N ASP A 44 -8.96 16.61 3.53
CA ASP A 44 -7.70 16.55 2.78
C ASP A 44 -6.46 16.62 3.68
N GLU A 45 -6.54 17.33 4.80
CA GLU A 45 -5.46 17.45 5.77
C GLU A 45 -5.04 16.08 6.34
N ILE A 46 -6.04 15.23 6.65
CA ILE A 46 -5.80 13.89 7.18
C ILE A 46 -5.27 12.96 6.09
N ILE A 47 -5.73 13.12 4.85
CA ILE A 47 -5.20 12.36 3.71
C ILE A 47 -3.73 12.71 3.46
N ALA A 48 -3.39 14.00 3.52
CA ALA A 48 -2.01 14.46 3.38
C ALA A 48 -1.11 13.93 4.50
N GLU A 49 -1.59 13.94 5.74
CA GLU A 49 -0.88 13.36 6.88
C GLU A 49 -0.64 11.85 6.71
N LEU A 50 -1.68 11.11 6.29
CA LEU A 50 -1.58 9.68 6.04
C LEU A 50 -0.56 9.38 4.93
N ALA A 51 -0.60 10.14 3.83
CA ALA A 51 0.35 10.00 2.74
C ALA A 51 1.79 10.29 3.19
N TYR A 52 1.99 11.33 4.01
CA TYR A 52 3.30 11.64 4.58
C TYR A 52 3.83 10.50 5.45
N MET A 53 3.00 9.95 6.35
CA MET A 53 3.40 8.84 7.22
C MET A 53 3.76 7.58 6.43
N VAL A 54 2.94 7.23 5.43
CA VAL A 54 3.16 6.05 4.59
C VAL A 54 4.46 6.19 3.79
N ASN A 55 4.67 7.34 3.13
CA ASN A 55 5.89 7.58 2.37
C ASN A 55 7.12 7.58 3.28
N THR A 56 7.05 8.24 4.42
CA THR A 56 8.13 8.23 5.42
C THR A 56 8.45 6.81 5.88
N HIS A 57 7.43 5.97 6.09
CA HIS A 57 7.64 4.58 6.46
C HIS A 57 8.33 3.80 5.34
N ILE A 58 7.85 3.92 4.10
CA ILE A 58 8.41 3.26 2.91
C ILE A 58 9.86 3.67 2.70
N ASP A 59 10.20 4.95 2.83
CA ASP A 59 11.57 5.45 2.69
C ASP A 59 12.52 4.86 3.74
N ASN A 60 12.00 4.47 4.91
CA ASN A 60 12.75 3.81 5.96
C ASN A 60 12.85 2.29 5.79
N ILE A 61 12.11 1.68 4.86
CA ILE A 61 12.26 0.26 4.53
C ILE A 61 13.57 0.09 3.77
N LYS A 62 14.60 -0.39 4.46
CA LYS A 62 15.83 -0.85 3.80
C LYS A 62 15.48 -2.08 2.97
N TYR A 63 15.55 -1.96 1.64
CA TYR A 63 15.48 -3.13 0.78
C TYR A 63 16.55 -4.13 1.21
N PRO A 64 16.22 -5.43 1.35
CA PRO A 64 17.23 -6.44 1.61
C PRO A 64 18.25 -6.35 0.47
N GLN A 65 19.50 -6.05 0.82
CA GLN A 65 20.58 -6.07 -0.15
C GLN A 65 20.64 -7.49 -0.71
N LEU A 66 20.66 -7.60 -2.05
CA LEU A 66 20.99 -8.85 -2.73
C LEU A 66 22.31 -9.33 -2.12
N VAL A 67 22.25 -10.41 -1.34
CA VAL A 67 23.44 -11.07 -0.82
C VAL A 67 24.28 -11.39 -2.06
N PRO A 68 25.49 -10.83 -2.21
CA PRO A 68 26.36 -11.20 -3.32
C PRO A 68 26.48 -12.72 -3.27
N GLN A 69 26.11 -13.40 -4.36
CA GLN A 69 26.26 -14.84 -4.42
C GLN A 69 27.71 -15.14 -4.07
N ALA A 70 27.93 -15.87 -2.97
CA ALA A 70 29.24 -16.37 -2.64
C ALA A 70 29.72 -17.12 -3.88
N GLU A 71 30.75 -16.59 -4.53
CA GLU A 71 31.45 -17.27 -5.60
C GLU A 71 31.82 -18.64 -5.03
N LYS A 72 31.11 -19.66 -5.50
CA LYS A 72 31.63 -21.02 -5.42
C LYS A 72 32.86 -21.00 -6.29
N GLU A 73 34.02 -20.72 -5.70
CA GLU A 73 35.29 -21.18 -6.24
C GLU A 73 35.23 -22.71 -6.21
N GLU A 74 34.71 -23.26 -7.31
CA GLU A 74 34.89 -24.64 -7.70
C GLU A 74 36.39 -24.89 -7.87
N ILE A 75 36.89 -25.67 -6.92
CA ILE A 75 38.00 -26.63 -6.98
C ILE A 75 38.43 -26.96 -8.43
N ALA A 76 39.71 -26.72 -8.74
CA ALA A 76 40.45 -27.43 -9.79
C ALA A 76 41.88 -27.69 -9.31
#